data_AF-A0A8J8DJZ0-F1
#
_entry.id   AF-A0A8J8DJZ0-F1
#
_cell.length_a   1.000
_cell.length_b   1.000
_cell.length_c   1.000
_cell.angle_alpha   90.00
_cell.angle_beta   90.00
_cell.angle_gamma   90.00
#
_symmetry.space_group_name_H-M   'P 1'
#
loop_
_entity.id
_entity.type
_entity.pdbx_description
1 polymer ?
#
loop_
_entity_poly.entity_id
_entity_poly.type
_entity_poly.pdbx_seq_one_letter_code
_entity_poly.pdbx_strand_id
1 'polypeptide(L)'
;MAEQNQANQLVNKFVVSLVDGKILGYVTDINVEVEGDQFYFILRMKVLENLGKTGEFHSGMFSTEKKIRIKPSDIVNVGTDVIILGDGKVPPLREIERLHQIATEYNALVRELEQKEAIIKQLKEENKQLSKQIDELMRELRRLQVIKEDFEHLKEQLIKQEGQLEMAKEYIRLLEGLRHDIDQIKADVERLVKGYLEDAVRRIVNEELNARGLKKTLL
;
A
#
# COMPACT_ATOMS: atom_id res chain seq x y z
N MET A 1 -14.27 -37.77 44.53
CA MET A 1 -13.63 -36.99 45.61
C MET A 1 -12.43 -36.31 45.02
N ALA A 2 -12.55 -35.01 44.72
CA ALA A 2 -11.42 -34.16 44.40
C ALA A 2 -11.79 -32.80 45.00
N GLU A 3 -11.14 -32.47 46.10
CA GLU A 3 -11.18 -31.16 46.76
C GLU A 3 -10.75 -30.11 45.73
N GLN A 4 -11.71 -29.51 45.04
CA GLN A 4 -11.48 -28.24 44.38
C GLN A 4 -11.33 -27.22 45.49
N ASN A 5 -10.06 -26.89 45.78
CA ASN A 5 -9.62 -25.71 46.50
C ASN A 5 -10.70 -24.63 46.47
N GLN A 6 -11.38 -24.43 47.61
CA GLN A 6 -12.04 -23.16 47.86
C GLN A 6 -10.91 -22.12 47.84
N ALA A 7 -10.64 -21.55 46.67
CA ALA A 7 -9.67 -20.49 46.51
C ALA A 7 -10.05 -19.42 47.53
N ASN A 8 -9.13 -19.07 48.43
CA ASN A 8 -9.35 -18.04 49.44
C ASN A 8 -9.86 -16.78 48.73
N GLN A 9 -11.17 -16.53 48.82
CA GLN A 9 -11.87 -15.52 48.03
C GLN A 9 -11.41 -14.10 48.35
N LEU A 10 -10.51 -13.91 49.30
CA LEU A 10 -10.00 -12.62 49.75
C LEU A 10 -8.52 -12.41 49.37
N VAL A 11 -7.84 -13.41 48.81
CA VAL A 11 -6.44 -13.30 48.36
C VAL A 11 -6.40 -12.80 46.91
N ASN A 12 -5.33 -12.11 46.53
CA ASN A 12 -5.08 -11.55 45.21
C ASN A 12 -6.07 -10.45 44.79
N LYS A 13 -6.54 -9.65 45.75
CA LYS A 13 -7.49 -8.54 45.53
C LYS A 13 -6.98 -7.24 46.14
N PHE A 14 -7.39 -6.11 45.56
CA PHE A 14 -7.20 -4.81 46.18
C PHE A 14 -8.21 -4.59 47.30
N VAL A 15 -7.78 -4.03 48.42
CA VAL A 15 -8.70 -3.61 49.49
C VAL A 15 -8.94 -2.11 49.37
N VAL A 16 -10.20 -1.71 49.34
CA VAL A 16 -10.63 -0.32 49.24
C VAL A 16 -11.45 0.04 50.46
N SER A 17 -11.07 1.13 51.14
CA SER A 17 -11.92 1.76 52.15
C SER A 17 -13.03 2.50 51.43
N LEU A 18 -14.27 2.08 51.67
CA LEU A 18 -15.47 2.76 51.18
C LEU A 18 -15.65 4.11 51.87
N VAL A 19 -15.19 4.25 53.12
CA VAL A 19 -15.30 5.48 53.91
C VAL A 19 -14.31 6.54 53.44
N ASP A 20 -13.09 6.14 53.10
CA ASP A 20 -12.02 7.08 52.70
C ASP A 20 -11.87 7.21 51.19
N GLY A 21 -12.55 6.35 50.41
CA GLY A 21 -12.41 6.26 48.96
C GLY A 21 -11.00 5.90 48.48
N LYS A 22 -10.18 5.27 49.33
CA LYS A 22 -8.76 5.00 49.08
C LYS A 22 -8.46 3.50 49.00
N ILE A 23 -7.53 3.14 48.12
CA ILE A 23 -6.96 1.80 48.07
C ILE A 23 -5.99 1.65 49.25
N LEU A 24 -6.28 0.70 50.13
CA LEU A 24 -5.48 0.41 51.32
C LEU A 24 -4.27 -0.49 51.00
N GLY A 25 -4.37 -1.30 49.94
CA GLY A 25 -3.29 -2.17 49.47
C GLY A 25 -3.80 -3.40 48.73
N TYR A 26 -2.90 -4.32 48.41
CA TYR A 26 -3.20 -5.58 47.71
C TYR A 26 -2.98 -6.78 48.63
N VAL A 27 -4.00 -7.63 48.80
CA VAL A 27 -3.94 -8.81 49.68
C VAL A 27 -3.08 -9.90 49.06
N THR A 28 -2.01 -10.27 49.75
CA THR A 28 -1.12 -11.37 49.36
C THR A 28 -1.43 -12.65 50.11
N ASP A 29 -1.95 -12.56 51.33
CA ASP A 29 -2.21 -13.71 52.19
C ASP A 29 -3.30 -13.39 53.23
N ILE A 30 -3.93 -14.44 53.76
CA ILE A 30 -5.01 -14.33 54.76
C ILE A 30 -4.88 -15.38 55.85
N ASN A 31 -5.01 -14.93 57.10
CA ASN A 31 -5.17 -15.79 58.27
C ASN A 31 -6.55 -15.56 58.89
N VAL A 32 -7.16 -16.61 59.44
CA VAL A 32 -8.41 -16.51 60.20
C VAL A 32 -8.10 -16.76 61.67
N GLU A 33 -8.50 -15.83 62.52
CA GLU A 33 -8.42 -15.98 63.98
C GLU A 33 -9.84 -16.01 64.58
N VAL A 34 -10.03 -16.86 65.59
CA VAL A 34 -11.27 -16.95 66.35
C VAL A 34 -10.98 -16.48 67.76
N GLU A 35 -11.62 -15.38 68.16
CA GLU A 35 -11.55 -14.86 69.52
C GLU A 35 -12.98 -14.82 70.09
N GLY A 36 -13.26 -15.71 71.05
CA GLY A 36 -14.60 -15.90 71.59
C GLY A 36 -15.56 -16.43 70.52
N ASP A 37 -16.67 -15.73 70.31
CA ASP A 37 -17.72 -16.08 69.32
C ASP A 37 -17.60 -15.26 68.02
N GLN A 38 -16.44 -14.63 67.77
CA GLN A 38 -16.21 -13.78 66.60
C GLN A 38 -15.02 -14.27 65.77
N PHE A 39 -15.24 -14.35 64.46
CA PHE A 39 -14.22 -14.61 63.45
C PHE A 39 -13.57 -13.30 63.00
N TYR A 40 -12.25 -13.31 62.84
CA TYR A 40 -11.46 -12.20 62.33
C TYR A 40 -10.61 -12.65 61.16
N PHE A 41 -10.57 -11.85 60.11
CA PHE A 41 -9.64 -12.03 59.00
C PHE A 41 -8.43 -11.11 59.20
N ILE A 42 -7.24 -11.69 59.20
CA ILE A 42 -5.98 -10.96 59.16
C ILE A 42 -5.47 -10.98 57.73
N LEU A 43 -5.66 -9.86 57.04
CA LEU A 43 -5.17 -9.67 55.68
C LEU A 43 -3.71 -9.21 55.74
N ARG A 44 -2.81 -9.95 55.10
CA ARG A 44 -1.47 -9.45 54.79
C ARG A 44 -1.53 -8.74 53.45
N MET A 45 -1.12 -7.48 53.45
CA MET A 45 -1.26 -6.63 52.30
C MET A 45 0.04 -5.92 51.98
N LYS A 46 0.31 -5.78 50.68
CA LYS A 46 1.34 -4.86 50.22
C LYS A 46 0.72 -3.48 50.03
N VAL A 47 1.30 -2.47 50.68
CA VAL A 47 0.83 -1.08 50.56
C VAL A 47 1.24 -0.54 49.20
N LEU A 48 0.33 0.15 48.52
CA LEU A 48 0.63 0.89 47.31
C LEU A 48 1.26 2.23 47.69
N GLU A 49 2.59 2.30 47.63
CA GLU A 49 3.30 3.59 47.70
C GLU A 49 3.54 4.07 46.26
N ASN A 50 3.12 5.30 45.97
CA ASN A 50 3.27 5.99 44.68
C ASN A 50 2.49 5.38 43.51
N LEU A 51 1.18 5.65 43.42
CA LEU A 51 0.45 5.63 42.13
C LEU A 51 1.02 6.76 41.25
N GLY A 52 2.12 6.48 40.55
CA GLY A 52 2.63 7.36 39.50
C GLY A 52 1.56 7.61 38.44
N LYS A 53 1.48 8.84 37.94
CA LYS A 53 0.48 9.35 36.97
C LYS A 53 0.46 8.62 35.61
N THR A 54 1.17 7.50 35.46
CA THR A 54 1.46 6.85 34.18
C THR A 54 0.87 5.45 34.03
N GLY A 55 0.16 4.89 35.03
CA GLY A 55 -0.58 3.63 34.86
C GLY A 55 0.27 2.38 34.58
N GLU A 56 1.59 2.49 34.62
CA GLU A 56 2.50 1.36 34.48
C GLU A 56 2.89 0.80 35.85
N PHE A 57 2.64 -0.50 36.05
CA PHE A 57 3.03 -1.24 37.24
C PHE A 57 4.54 -1.54 37.20
N HIS A 58 5.34 -0.86 38.02
CA HIS A 58 6.76 -1.17 38.17
C HIS A 58 7.01 -2.16 39.32
N SER A 59 7.98 -3.08 39.16
CA SER A 59 8.34 -4.14 40.11
C SER A 59 9.01 -3.67 41.43
N GLY A 60 8.78 -2.42 41.85
CA GLY A 60 9.27 -1.82 43.08
C GLY A 60 8.24 -0.96 43.85
N MET A 61 6.95 -1.01 43.48
CA MET A 61 5.85 -0.19 44.05
C MET A 61 5.32 -0.68 45.41
N PHE A 62 5.80 -1.81 45.92
CA PHE A 62 5.29 -2.42 47.13
C PHE A 62 6.31 -2.28 48.28
N SER A 63 6.05 -1.33 49.17
CA SER A 63 6.71 -1.22 50.47
C SER A 63 5.94 -2.03 51.53
N THR A 64 6.65 -2.30 52.64
CA THR A 64 6.26 -2.93 53.91
C THR A 64 4.92 -3.67 53.93
N GLU A 65 4.98 -4.98 54.19
CA GLU A 65 3.77 -5.76 54.44
C GLU A 65 3.01 -5.21 55.65
N LYS A 66 1.80 -4.72 55.42
CA LYS A 66 0.87 -4.26 56.45
C LYS A 66 -0.14 -5.35 56.74
N LYS A 67 -0.36 -5.64 58.01
CA LYS A 67 -1.44 -6.52 58.46
C LYS A 67 -2.64 -5.67 58.88
N ILE A 68 -3.82 -6.01 58.38
CA ILE A 68 -5.08 -5.41 58.82
C ILE A 68 -5.96 -6.54 59.34
N ARG A 69 -6.53 -6.33 60.53
CA ARG A 69 -7.50 -7.23 61.14
C ARG A 69 -8.90 -6.68 60.90
N ILE A 70 -9.74 -7.44 60.22
CA ILE A 70 -11.13 -7.06 59.88
C ILE A 70 -12.11 -8.12 60.36
N LYS A 71 -13.35 -7.70 60.63
CA LYS A 71 -14.48 -8.60 60.89
C LYS A 71 -15.25 -8.87 59.60
N PRO A 72 -16.00 -9.99 59.51
CA PRO A 72 -16.93 -10.22 58.42
C PRO A 72 -17.92 -9.07 58.19
N SER A 73 -18.35 -8.39 59.26
CA SER A 73 -19.26 -7.24 59.19
C SER A 73 -18.66 -5.99 58.54
N ASP A 74 -17.33 -5.92 58.44
CA ASP A 74 -16.65 -4.76 57.85
C ASP A 74 -16.61 -4.87 56.32
N ILE A 75 -16.84 -6.06 55.76
CA ILE A 75 -16.83 -6.33 54.33
C ILE A 75 -18.20 -5.99 53.75
N VAL A 76 -18.23 -5.00 52.86
CA VAL A 76 -19.43 -4.59 52.13
C VAL A 76 -19.64 -5.43 50.88
N ASN A 77 -18.56 -5.68 50.13
CA ASN A 77 -18.60 -6.49 48.92
C ASN A 77 -17.23 -7.09 48.59
N VAL A 78 -17.23 -8.27 47.96
CA VAL A 78 -16.04 -8.95 47.43
C VAL A 78 -16.28 -9.18 45.93
N GLY A 79 -15.65 -8.36 45.10
CA GLY A 79 -15.66 -8.51 43.64
C GLY A 79 -14.54 -9.43 43.14
N THR A 80 -14.40 -9.54 41.81
CA THR A 80 -13.37 -10.38 41.17
C THR A 80 -11.95 -9.89 41.49
N ASP A 81 -11.74 -8.57 41.60
CA ASP A 81 -10.40 -8.00 41.81
C ASP A 81 -10.31 -7.11 43.07
N VAL A 82 -11.43 -6.87 43.77
CA VAL A 82 -11.52 -5.88 44.85
C VAL A 82 -12.32 -6.37 46.05
N ILE A 83 -11.89 -5.99 47.25
CA ILE A 83 -12.61 -6.12 48.53
C ILE A 83 -12.94 -4.71 48.99
N ILE A 84 -14.21 -4.46 49.26
CA ILE A 84 -14.71 -3.17 49.72
C ILE A 84 -14.99 -3.27 51.22
N LEU A 85 -14.27 -2.47 52.01
CA LEU A 85 -14.45 -2.36 53.45
C LEU A 85 -15.25 -1.12 53.79
N GLY A 86 -16.33 -1.27 54.54
CA GLY A 86 -17.19 -0.17 54.98
C GLY A 86 -16.99 0.23 56.44
N ASP A 87 -16.26 -0.54 57.24
CA ASP A 87 -16.15 -0.36 58.70
C ASP A 87 -17.53 -0.17 59.39
N GLY A 88 -18.58 -0.80 58.83
CA GLY A 88 -19.97 -0.64 59.29
C GLY A 88 -20.59 0.74 59.04
N LYS A 89 -19.95 1.62 58.26
CA LYS A 89 -20.40 2.98 57.96
C LYS A 89 -20.87 3.13 56.52
N VAL A 90 -21.99 3.81 56.34
CA VAL A 90 -22.47 4.23 55.02
C VAL A 90 -21.70 5.49 54.60
N PRO A 91 -21.16 5.56 53.38
CA PRO A 91 -20.51 6.76 52.87
C PRO A 91 -21.44 7.97 52.94
N PRO A 92 -20.92 9.19 53.13
CA PRO A 92 -21.74 10.40 53.08
C PRO A 92 -22.49 10.49 51.75
N LEU A 93 -23.76 10.93 51.76
CA LEU A 93 -24.60 11.05 50.56
C LEU A 93 -23.92 11.83 49.42
N ARG A 94 -23.16 12.88 49.77
CA ARG A 94 -22.38 13.69 48.83
C ARG A 94 -21.34 12.88 48.05
N GLU A 95 -20.76 11.87 48.67
CA GLU A 95 -19.73 11.01 48.06
C GLU A 95 -20.37 9.97 47.15
N ILE A 96 -21.56 9.48 47.50
CA ILE A 96 -22.39 8.62 46.66
C ILE A 96 -22.79 9.35 45.38
N GLU A 97 -23.27 10.60 45.48
CA GLU A 97 -23.60 11.43 44.32
C GLU A 97 -22.40 11.68 43.41
N ARG A 98 -21.22 11.95 44.00
CA ARG A 98 -19.98 12.12 43.25
C ARG A 98 -19.56 10.84 42.52
N LEU A 99 -19.65 9.68 43.19
CA LEU A 99 -19.36 8.39 42.56
C LEU A 99 -20.34 8.07 41.43
N HIS A 100 -21.60 8.45 41.58
CA HIS A 100 -22.60 8.30 40.52
C HIS A 100 -22.25 9.17 39.29
N GLN A 101 -21.86 10.43 39.50
CA GLN A 101 -21.40 11.31 38.42
C GLN A 101 -20.17 10.74 37.71
N ILE A 102 -19.16 10.28 38.46
CA ILE A 102 -17.97 9.66 37.90
C ILE A 102 -18.34 8.40 37.09
N ALA A 103 -19.26 7.57 37.58
CA ALA A 103 -19.71 6.39 36.85
C ALA A 103 -20.42 6.75 35.54
N THR A 104 -21.24 7.81 35.53
CA THR A 104 -21.88 8.30 34.31
C THR A 104 -20.88 8.84 33.28
N GLU A 105 -19.89 9.61 33.74
CA GLU A 105 -18.82 10.13 32.87
C GLU A 105 -17.96 9.00 32.32
N TYR A 106 -17.58 8.03 33.16
CA TYR A 106 -16.82 6.86 32.74
C TYR A 106 -17.56 6.06 31.66
N ASN A 107 -18.86 5.80 31.86
CA ASN A 107 -19.67 5.09 30.88
C ASN A 107 -19.81 5.86 29.55
N ALA A 108 -19.89 7.19 29.60
CA ALA A 108 -19.89 8.01 28.39
C ALA A 108 -18.55 7.91 27.65
N LEU A 109 -17.44 7.97 28.38
CA LEU A 109 -16.09 7.86 27.82
C LEU A 109 -15.84 6.48 27.19
N VAL A 110 -16.30 5.41 27.84
CA VAL A 110 -16.22 4.05 27.29
C VAL A 110 -16.96 3.95 25.96
N ARG A 111 -18.18 4.51 25.86
CA ARG A 111 -18.94 4.52 24.60
C ARG A 111 -18.24 5.31 23.49
N GLU A 112 -17.64 6.46 23.82
CA GLU A 112 -16.88 7.25 22.86
C GLU A 112 -15.64 6.49 22.37
N LEU A 113 -14.97 5.77 23.27
CA LEU A 113 -13.81 4.96 22.96
C LEU A 113 -14.18 3.79 22.03
N GLU A 114 -15.28 3.09 22.30
CA GLU A 114 -15.82 2.03 21.43
C GLU A 114 -16.15 2.56 20.02
N GLN A 115 -16.76 3.74 19.92
CA GLN A 115 -17.06 4.38 18.63
C GLN A 115 -15.79 4.72 17.85
N LYS A 116 -14.80 5.32 18.53
CA LYS A 116 -13.51 5.65 17.91
C LYS A 116 -12.76 4.39 17.46
N GLU A 117 -12.77 3.33 18.25
CA GLU A 117 -12.18 2.04 17.86
C GLU A 117 -12.85 1.44 16.62
N ALA A 118 -14.18 1.54 16.50
CA ALA A 118 -14.91 1.09 15.33
C ALA A 118 -14.49 1.87 14.06
N ILE A 119 -14.37 3.20 14.16
CA ILE A 119 -13.90 4.06 13.06
C ILE A 119 -12.45 3.69 12.68
N ILE A 120 -11.57 3.47 13.65
CA ILE A 120 -10.18 3.06 13.39
C ILE A 120 -10.14 1.72 12.64
N LYS A 121 -10.98 0.75 13.01
CA LYS A 121 -11.07 -0.54 12.31
C LYS A 121 -11.54 -0.35 10.86
N GLN A 122 -12.55 0.49 10.64
CA GLN A 122 -13.04 0.81 9.30
C GLN A 122 -11.96 1.46 8.44
N LEU A 123 -11.29 2.49 8.97
CA LEU A 123 -10.20 3.19 8.27
C LEU A 123 -9.01 2.27 7.96
N LYS A 124 -8.67 1.34 8.86
CA LYS A 124 -7.62 0.35 8.60
C LYS A 124 -7.97 -0.59 7.45
N GLU A 125 -9.22 -1.02 7.36
CA GLU A 125 -9.66 -1.88 6.25
C GLU A 125 -9.71 -1.11 4.93
N GLU A 126 -10.20 0.13 4.93
CA GLU A 126 -10.19 0.99 3.75
C GLU A 126 -8.76 1.25 3.26
N ASN A 127 -7.84 1.56 4.17
CA ASN A 127 -6.43 1.77 3.84
C ASN A 127 -5.79 0.50 3.22
N LYS A 128 -6.13 -0.68 3.74
CA LYS A 128 -5.69 -1.95 3.17
C LYS A 128 -6.24 -2.19 1.76
N GLN A 129 -7.49 -1.82 1.50
CA GLN A 129 -8.09 -1.92 0.16
C GLN A 129 -7.42 -0.95 -0.82
N LEU A 130 -7.23 0.32 -0.41
CA LEU A 130 -6.54 1.32 -1.20
C LEU A 130 -5.10 0.92 -1.51
N SER A 131 -4.37 0.36 -0.54
CA SER A 131 -3.01 -0.14 -0.77
C SER A 131 -2.95 -1.23 -1.83
N LYS A 132 -3.93 -2.15 -1.86
CA LYS A 132 -4.01 -3.18 -2.91
C LYS A 132 -4.29 -2.58 -4.29
N GLN A 133 -5.20 -1.61 -4.36
CA GLN A 133 -5.49 -0.90 -5.61
C GLN A 133 -4.27 -0.16 -6.14
N ILE A 134 -3.48 0.47 -5.25
CA ILE A 134 -2.22 1.11 -5.63
C ILE A 134 -1.24 0.08 -6.20
N ASP A 135 -1.07 -1.07 -5.56
CA ASP A 135 -0.17 -2.12 -6.05
C ASP A 135 -0.59 -2.65 -7.43
N GLU A 136 -1.90 -2.81 -7.67
CA GLU A 136 -2.46 -3.23 -8.96
C GLU A 136 -2.21 -2.17 -10.04
N LEU A 137 -2.53 -0.90 -9.75
CA LEU A 137 -2.30 0.21 -10.67
C LEU A 137 -0.82 0.40 -10.98
N MET A 138 0.08 0.20 -10.00
CA MET A 138 1.52 0.25 -10.24
C MET A 138 2.00 -0.88 -11.17
N ARG A 139 1.41 -2.07 -11.11
CA ARG A 139 1.72 -3.16 -12.04
C ARG A 139 1.23 -2.85 -13.45
N GLU A 140 0.03 -2.30 -13.57
CA GLU A 140 -0.51 -1.86 -14.87
C GLU A 140 0.34 -0.74 -15.48
N LEU A 141 0.76 0.24 -14.68
CA LEU A 141 1.64 1.32 -15.11
C LEU A 141 2.94 0.78 -15.71
N ARG A 142 3.57 -0.21 -15.06
CA ARG A 142 4.79 -0.84 -15.57
C ARG A 142 4.56 -1.56 -16.90
N ARG A 143 3.42 -2.24 -17.06
CA ARG A 143 3.06 -2.89 -18.34
C ARG A 143 2.89 -1.84 -19.45
N LEU A 144 2.22 -0.73 -19.15
CA LEU A 144 2.03 0.36 -20.11
C LEU A 144 3.36 1.03 -20.47
N GLN A 145 4.31 1.15 -19.54
CA GLN A 145 5.65 1.66 -19.84
C GLN A 145 6.39 0.78 -20.85
N VAL A 146 6.37 -0.54 -20.67
CA VAL A 146 6.98 -1.49 -21.64
C VAL A 146 6.31 -1.36 -23.01
N ILE A 147 4.98 -1.33 -23.06
CA ILE A 147 4.24 -1.15 -24.33
C ILE A 147 4.60 0.18 -25.00
N LYS A 148 4.82 1.24 -24.22
CA LYS A 148 5.24 2.54 -24.75
C LYS A 148 6.63 2.46 -25.37
N GLU A 149 7.58 1.80 -24.73
CA GLU A 149 8.93 1.58 -25.27
C GLU A 149 8.89 0.76 -26.57
N ASP A 150 8.10 -0.32 -26.60
CA ASP A 150 7.87 -1.12 -27.82
C ASP A 150 7.28 -0.27 -28.95
N PHE A 151 6.33 0.61 -28.63
CA PHE A 151 5.73 1.51 -29.61
C PHE A 151 6.74 2.54 -30.14
N GLU A 152 7.62 3.08 -29.29
CA GLU A 152 8.69 3.98 -29.74
C GLU A 152 9.67 3.26 -30.68
N HIS A 153 10.05 2.01 -30.36
CA HIS A 153 10.88 1.20 -31.24
C HIS A 153 10.20 0.91 -32.60
N LEU A 154 8.91 0.59 -32.61
CA LEU A 154 8.15 0.40 -33.85
C LEU A 154 8.07 1.68 -34.68
N LYS A 155 7.90 2.84 -34.03
CA LYS A 155 7.91 4.14 -34.71
C LYS A 155 9.25 4.42 -35.39
N GLU A 156 10.37 4.13 -34.72
CA GLU A 156 11.70 4.28 -35.34
C GLU A 156 11.89 3.36 -36.54
N GLN A 157 11.40 2.12 -36.45
CA GLN A 157 11.44 1.18 -37.58
C GLN A 157 10.61 1.69 -38.78
N LEU A 158 9.43 2.25 -38.51
CA LEU A 158 8.57 2.84 -39.54
C LEU A 158 9.28 3.97 -40.28
N ILE A 159 9.92 4.90 -39.55
CA ILE A 159 10.68 6.02 -40.13
C ILE A 159 11.81 5.51 -41.02
N LYS A 160 12.53 4.46 -40.59
CA LYS A 160 13.60 3.84 -41.41
C LYS A 160 13.04 3.25 -42.70
N GLN A 161 11.89 2.56 -42.63
CA GLN A 161 11.24 1.98 -43.80
C GLN A 161 10.71 3.05 -44.76
N GLU A 162 10.16 4.15 -44.24
CA GLU A 162 9.75 5.29 -45.06
C GLU A 162 10.94 5.91 -45.82
N GLY A 163 12.08 6.09 -45.15
CA GLY A 163 13.31 6.57 -45.80
C GLY A 163 13.81 5.61 -46.89
N GLN A 164 13.78 4.31 -46.64
CA GLN A 164 14.13 3.29 -47.65
C GLN A 164 13.18 3.33 -48.85
N LEU A 165 11.88 3.51 -48.61
CA LEU A 165 10.88 3.61 -49.67
C LEU A 165 11.10 4.86 -50.52
N GLU A 166 11.43 5.99 -49.91
CA GLU A 166 11.72 7.23 -50.64
C GLU A 166 12.96 7.07 -51.54
N MET A 167 14.05 6.48 -51.03
CA MET A 167 15.22 6.14 -51.85
C MET A 167 14.88 5.18 -52.99
N ALA A 168 14.05 4.18 -52.74
CA ALA A 168 13.62 3.25 -53.79
C ALA A 168 12.83 3.96 -54.89
N LYS A 169 11.96 4.92 -54.55
CA LYS A 169 11.25 5.75 -55.54
C LYS A 169 12.21 6.62 -56.35
N GLU A 170 13.20 7.24 -55.71
CA GLU A 170 14.23 8.02 -56.42
C GLU A 170 15.04 7.15 -57.37
N TYR A 171 15.42 5.95 -56.94
CA TYR A 171 16.12 4.98 -57.77
C TYR A 171 15.29 4.57 -58.99
N ILE A 172 13.98 4.34 -58.83
CA ILE A 172 13.08 4.06 -59.96
C ILE A 172 13.06 5.22 -60.95
N ARG A 173 12.97 6.47 -60.47
CA ARG A 173 13.01 7.66 -61.36
C ARG A 173 14.32 7.74 -62.15
N LEU A 174 15.45 7.42 -61.52
CA LEU A 174 16.74 7.37 -62.21
C LEU A 174 16.75 6.29 -63.31
N LEU A 175 16.21 5.10 -63.03
CA LEU A 175 16.08 4.03 -64.01
C LEU A 175 15.16 4.41 -65.18
N GLU A 176 14.07 5.13 -64.91
CA GLU A 176 13.18 5.67 -65.94
C GLU A 176 13.91 6.67 -66.85
N GLY A 177 14.73 7.56 -66.28
CA GLY A 177 15.59 8.47 -67.04
C GLY A 177 16.58 7.71 -67.93
N LEU A 178 17.30 6.72 -67.39
CA LEU A 178 18.21 5.89 -68.17
C LEU A 178 17.51 5.14 -69.30
N ARG A 179 16.27 4.68 -69.08
CA ARG A 179 15.48 4.04 -70.13
C ARG A 179 15.18 5.01 -71.26
N HIS A 180 14.82 6.26 -70.94
CA HIS A 180 14.61 7.29 -71.95
C HIS A 180 15.88 7.58 -72.76
N ASP A 181 17.03 7.70 -72.09
CA ASP A 181 18.32 7.91 -72.74
C ASP A 181 18.67 6.75 -73.69
N ILE A 182 18.43 5.50 -73.27
CA ILE A 182 18.63 4.31 -74.11
C ILE A 182 17.73 4.36 -75.35
N ASP A 183 16.46 4.73 -75.19
CA ASP A 183 15.52 4.85 -76.30
C ASP A 183 15.95 5.94 -77.30
N GLN A 184 16.48 7.06 -76.80
CA GLN A 184 17.02 8.14 -77.64
C GLN A 184 18.28 7.70 -78.40
N ILE A 185 19.25 7.07 -77.71
CA ILE A 185 20.45 6.52 -78.34
C ILE A 185 20.07 5.52 -79.44
N LYS A 186 19.10 4.64 -79.18
CA LYS A 186 18.61 3.68 -80.17
C LYS A 186 18.07 4.40 -81.42
N ALA A 187 17.27 5.44 -81.24
CA ALA A 187 16.74 6.23 -82.36
C ALA A 187 17.85 6.94 -83.16
N ASP A 188 18.86 7.50 -82.49
CA ASP A 188 20.00 8.16 -83.13
C ASP A 188 20.89 7.17 -83.90
N VAL A 189 21.12 5.98 -83.34
CA VAL A 189 21.82 4.88 -84.03
C VAL A 189 21.04 4.43 -85.27
N GLU A 190 19.72 4.24 -85.17
CA GLU A 190 18.88 3.88 -86.32
C GLU A 190 18.95 4.94 -87.43
N ARG A 191 18.96 6.23 -87.07
CA ARG A 191 19.13 7.34 -88.03
C ARG A 191 20.50 7.34 -88.68
N LEU A 192 21.57 7.17 -87.91
CA LEU A 192 22.94 7.10 -88.42
C LEU A 192 23.09 5.92 -89.38
N VAL A 193 22.61 4.74 -89.02
CA VAL A 193 22.69 3.54 -89.86
C VAL A 193 21.92 3.75 -91.17
N LYS A 194 20.71 4.33 -91.13
CA LYS A 194 19.95 4.68 -92.34
C LYS A 194 20.71 5.70 -93.21
N GLY A 195 21.25 6.76 -92.61
CA GLY A 195 22.04 7.77 -93.32
C GLY A 195 23.29 7.18 -93.99
N TYR A 196 24.06 6.36 -93.27
CA TYR A 196 25.22 5.66 -93.82
C TYR A 196 24.84 4.70 -94.95
N LEU A 197 23.75 3.95 -94.80
CA LEU A 197 23.24 3.07 -95.86
C LEU A 197 22.80 3.87 -97.08
N GLU A 198 22.05 4.96 -96.89
CA GLU A 198 21.62 5.85 -97.98
C GLU A 198 22.82 6.47 -98.71
N ASP A 199 23.81 6.97 -97.98
CA ASP A 199 25.02 7.55 -98.56
C ASP A 199 25.86 6.51 -99.30
N ALA A 200 26.03 5.31 -98.73
CA ALA A 200 26.73 4.21 -99.39
C ALA A 200 26.01 3.80 -100.68
N VAL A 201 24.68 3.63 -100.63
CA VAL A 201 23.86 3.31 -101.82
C VAL A 201 23.96 4.44 -102.85
N ARG A 202 23.85 5.70 -102.45
CA ARG A 202 24.01 6.85 -103.35
C ARG A 202 25.39 6.87 -103.99
N ARG A 203 26.47 6.57 -103.25
CA ARG A 203 27.83 6.48 -103.80
C ARG A 203 27.93 5.37 -104.84
N ILE A 204 27.50 4.15 -104.50
CA ILE A 204 27.51 3.00 -105.42
C ILE A 204 26.71 3.31 -106.69
N VAL A 205 25.50 3.86 -106.54
CA VAL A 205 24.66 4.25 -107.68
C VAL A 205 25.33 5.33 -108.53
N ASN A 206 25.93 6.34 -107.92
CA ASN A 206 26.63 7.40 -108.65
C ASN A 206 27.89 6.88 -109.35
N GLU A 207 28.64 5.97 -108.73
CA GLU A 207 29.80 5.30 -109.33
C GLU A 207 29.39 4.45 -110.54
N GLU A 208 28.33 3.66 -110.43
CA GLU A 208 27.77 2.88 -111.55
C GLU A 208 27.24 3.77 -112.68
N LEU A 209 26.52 4.86 -112.35
CA LEU A 209 26.04 5.82 -113.34
C LEU A 209 27.19 6.53 -114.05
N ASN A 210 28.28 6.85 -113.33
CA ASN A 210 29.50 7.40 -113.91
C ASN A 210 30.22 6.40 -114.82
N ALA A 211 30.40 5.15 -114.36
CA ALA A 211 31.09 4.10 -115.12
C ALA A 211 30.37 3.76 -116.44
N ARG A 212 29.05 3.90 -116.46
CA ARG A 212 28.22 3.68 -117.65
C ARG A 212 28.01 4.94 -118.51
N GLY A 213 28.58 6.09 -118.13
CA GLY A 213 28.45 7.35 -118.87
C GLY A 213 27.04 7.97 -118.85
N LEU A 214 26.20 7.60 -117.89
CA LEU A 214 24.78 7.98 -117.81
C LEU A 214 24.53 9.16 -116.84
N LYS A 215 25.56 9.65 -116.15
CA LYS A 215 25.40 10.79 -115.23
C LYS A 215 25.25 12.09 -116.01
N LYS A 216 24.03 12.65 -116.06
CA LYS A 216 23.80 14.01 -116.56
C LYS A 216 24.43 15.02 -115.57
N THR A 217 25.48 15.71 -115.99
CA THR A 217 25.91 16.96 -115.37
C THR A 217 24.89 18.04 -115.72
N LEU A 218 24.10 18.47 -114.73
CA LEU A 218 23.31 19.70 -114.85
C LEU A 218 24.27 20.89 -114.70
N LEU A 219 24.35 21.70 -115.75
CA LEU A 219 24.83 23.10 -115.71
C LEU A 219 23.86 23.93 -114.86
#